data_AF-A0A6N9DK84-F1
#
_entry.id   AF-A0A6N9DK84-F1
#
_cell.length_a   1.000
_cell.length_b   1.000
_cell.length_c   1.000
_cell.angle_alpha   90.00
_cell.angle_beta   90.00
_cell.angle_gamma   90.00
#
_symmetry.space_group_name_H-M   'P 1'
#
loop_
_entity.id
_entity.type
_entity.pdbx_description
1 polymer ?
#
loop_
_entity_poly.entity_id
_entity_poly.type
_entity_poly.pdbx_seq_one_letter_code
_entity_poly.pdbx_strand_id
1 'polypeptide(L)' 'GPYCDVSIGDSTVVSDSKADVVAIKRGDSGELVEATDDVVPRAGDRLILVGTPEHVEDAVQALVRAQG' A
#
# COMPACT_ATOMS: atom_id res chain seq x y z
N GLY A 1 -1.58 11.94 -2.86
CA GLY A 1 -1.91 11.50 -1.49
C GLY A 1 -0.61 11.21 -0.75
N PRO A 2 -0.61 11.08 0.57
CA PRO A 2 0.61 10.97 1.40
C PRO A 2 1.55 9.82 1.00
N TYR A 3 1.03 8.82 0.29
CA TYR A 3 1.75 7.61 -0.13
C TYR A 3 2.06 7.56 -1.62
N CYS A 4 1.73 8.61 -2.38
CA CYS A 4 1.95 8.65 -3.82
C CYS A 4 3.39 9.01 -4.24
N ASP A 5 4.24 9.31 -3.26
CA ASP A 5 5.62 9.78 -3.45
C ASP A 5 6.60 9.15 -2.44
N VAL A 6 6.13 8.15 -1.67
CA VAL A 6 6.92 7.40 -0.69
C VAL A 6 7.00 5.95 -1.15
N SER A 7 8.18 5.36 -1.05
CA SER A 7 8.41 3.95 -1.39
C SER A 7 7.58 3.04 -0.47
N ILE A 8 7.26 1.82 -0.90
CA ILE A 8 6.56 0.84 -0.06
C ILE A 8 7.33 0.56 1.23
N GLY A 9 8.66 0.47 1.15
CA GLY A 9 9.53 0.21 2.31
C GLY A 9 9.62 1.38 3.30
N ASP A 10 9.56 2.63 2.84
CA ASP A 10 9.51 3.82 3.70
C ASP A 10 8.07 4.19 4.13
N SER A 11 7.07 3.50 3.58
CA SER A 11 5.67 3.77 3.91
C SER A 11 5.34 3.19 5.28
N THR A 12 4.94 4.07 6.20
CA THR A 12 4.49 3.68 7.54
C THR A 12 3.29 2.74 7.51
N VAL A 13 2.53 2.67 6.40
CA VAL A 13 1.42 1.71 6.23
C VAL A 13 1.86 0.26 6.37
N VAL A 14 3.04 -0.08 5.84
CA VAL A 14 3.60 -1.44 5.90
C VAL A 14 4.34 -1.67 7.21
N SER A 15 4.83 -0.60 7.84
CA SER A 15 5.54 -0.69 9.12
C SER A 15 4.59 -0.79 10.32
N ASP A 16 3.44 -0.11 10.29
CA ASP A 16 2.46 -0.09 11.39
C ASP A 16 1.46 -1.25 11.33
N SER A 17 1.09 -1.68 10.11
CA SER A 17 0.29 -2.88 9.94
C SER A 17 1.21 -4.04 9.60
N LYS A 18 1.12 -5.12 10.37
CA LYS A 18 1.79 -6.40 10.09
C LYS A 18 1.20 -7.12 8.84
N ALA A 19 0.67 -6.38 7.88
CA ALA A 19 0.18 -6.86 6.61
C ALA A 19 1.22 -6.55 5.52
N ASP A 20 1.48 -7.53 4.67
CA ASP A 20 2.42 -7.40 3.56
C ASP A 20 1.72 -6.80 2.34
N VAL A 21 2.34 -5.81 1.70
CA VAL A 21 1.95 -5.40 0.35
C VAL A 21 2.67 -6.31 -0.62
N VAL A 22 1.92 -7.13 -1.36
CA VAL A 22 2.51 -8.12 -2.29
C VAL A 22 2.53 -7.63 -3.73
N ALA A 23 1.60 -6.74 -4.09
CA ALA A 23 1.50 -6.20 -5.43
C ALA A 23 0.73 -4.88 -5.47
N ILE A 24 0.94 -4.13 -6.55
CA ILE A 24 0.23 -2.90 -6.86
C ILE A 24 -0.40 -3.05 -8.24
N LYS A 25 -1.71 -2.85 -8.31
CA LYS A 25 -2.41 -2.72 -9.59
C LYS A 25 -2.44 -1.24 -10.00
N ARG A 26 -1.75 -0.91 -11.10
CA ARG A 26 -1.72 0.45 -11.64
C ARG A 26 -3.08 0.82 -12.21
N GLY A 27 -3.63 1.95 -11.74
CA GLY A 27 -5.01 2.36 -11.99
C GLY A 27 -5.39 2.48 -13.47
N ASP A 28 -4.48 3.01 -14.30
CA ASP A 28 -4.74 3.32 -15.71
C ASP A 28 -4.45 2.16 -16.68
N SER A 29 -3.45 1.33 -16.38
CA SER A 29 -3.00 0.25 -17.28
C SER A 29 -3.56 -1.12 -16.88
N GLY A 30 -4.02 -1.28 -15.64
CA GLY A 30 -4.37 -2.58 -15.08
C GLY A 30 -3.16 -3.50 -14.85
N GLU A 31 -1.94 -3.00 -15.08
CA GLU A 31 -0.69 -3.70 -14.86
C GLU A 31 -0.54 -4.05 -13.38
N LEU A 32 -0.04 -5.26 -13.12
CA LEU A 32 0.26 -5.74 -11.79
C LEU A 32 1.79 -5.68 -11.59
N VAL A 33 2.21 -4.84 -10.65
CA VAL A 33 3.61 -4.65 -10.30
C VAL A 33 3.85 -5.36 -8.98
N GLU A 34 4.88 -6.19 -8.89
CA GLU A 34 5.31 -6.78 -7.63
C GLU A 34 5.73 -5.66 -6.67
N ALA A 35 5.23 -5.69 -5.44
CA ALA A 35 5.53 -4.65 -4.46
C ALA A 35 6.85 -4.97 -3.76
N THR A 36 7.95 -4.47 -4.32
CA THR A 36 9.25 -4.42 -3.64
C THR A 36 9.38 -3.11 -2.85
N ASP A 37 10.31 -3.05 -1.91
CA ASP A 37 10.50 -1.88 -1.02
C ASP A 37 10.69 -0.57 -1.79
N ASP A 38 11.35 -0.61 -2.94
CA ASP A 38 11.63 0.56 -3.80
C ASP A 38 10.42 1.06 -4.60
N VAL A 39 9.33 0.31 -4.66
CA VAL A 39 8.18 0.67 -5.50
C VAL A 39 7.48 1.88 -4.90
N VAL A 40 7.27 2.91 -5.71
CA VAL A 40 6.48 4.08 -5.33
C VAL A 40 5.05 3.94 -5.88
N PRO A 41 4.03 3.86 -5.01
CA PRO A 41 2.63 3.91 -5.41
C PRO A 41 2.32 5.26 -6.07
N ARG A 42 1.38 5.29 -7.00
CA ARG A 42 0.90 6.51 -7.67
C ARG A 42 -0.55 6.77 -7.28
N ALA A 43 -1.00 8.00 -7.52
CA ALA A 43 -2.42 8.31 -7.39
C ALA A 43 -3.24 7.40 -8.31
N GLY A 44 -4.28 6.76 -7.76
CA GLY A 44 -5.15 5.83 -8.50
C GLY A 44 -4.72 4.36 -8.46
N ASP A 45 -3.55 4.06 -7.90
CA ASP A 45 -3.11 2.68 -7.71
C ASP A 45 -3.93 1.95 -6.65
N ARG A 46 -4.00 0.63 -6.79
CA ARG A 46 -4.66 -0.26 -5.83
C ARG A 46 -3.62 -1.19 -5.23
N LEU A 47 -3.46 -1.12 -3.92
CA LEU A 47 -2.57 -1.98 -3.15
C LEU A 47 -3.24 -3.33 -2.90
N ILE A 48 -2.49 -4.42 -3.07
CA ILE A 48 -2.91 -5.77 -2.71
C ILE A 48 -2.18 -6.15 -1.42
N LEU A 49 -2.95 -6.28 -0.34
CA LEU A 49 -2.47 -6.58 1.00
C LEU A 49 -2.72 -8.05 1.34
N VAL A 50 -1.78 -8.69 2.03
CA VAL A 50 -1.89 -10.06 2.53
C VAL A 50 -1.52 -10.06 4.01
N GLY A 51 -2.34 -10.71 4.83
CA GLY A 51 -2.12 -10.79 6.27
C GLY A 51 -3.30 -11.46 6.97
N THR A 52 -3.29 -11.47 8.30
CA THR A 52 -4.48 -11.82 9.07
C THR A 52 -5.57 -10.76 8.88
N PRO A 53 -6.86 -11.08 9.06
CA PRO A 53 -7.93 -10.10 8.92
C PRO A 53 -7.70 -8.84 9.76
N GLU A 54 -7.28 -8.99 11.01
CA GLU A 54 -6.97 -7.87 11.92
C GLU A 54 -5.86 -6.97 11.37
N HIS A 55 -4.76 -7.53 10.86
CA HIS A 55 -3.68 -6.73 10.28
C HIS A 55 -4.14 -5.99 9.03
N VAL A 56 -4.90 -6.65 8.15
CA VAL A 56 -5.41 -6.00 6.93
C VAL A 56 -6.35 -4.85 7.28
N GLU A 57 -7.21 -5.02 8.28
CA GLU A 57 -8.07 -3.93 8.78
C GLU A 57 -7.25 -2.76 9.34
N ASP A 58 -6.21 -3.04 10.13
CA ASP A 58 -5.30 -2.02 10.66
C ASP A 58 -4.59 -1.25 9.53
N ALA A 59 -4.12 -1.95 8.48
CA ALA A 59 -3.50 -1.32 7.30
C ALA A 59 -4.47 -0.38 6.59
N VAL A 60 -5.71 -0.83 6.38
CA VAL A 60 -6.76 -0.03 5.74
C VAL A 60 -7.08 1.20 6.59
N GLN A 61 -7.17 1.07 7.91
CA GLN A 61 -7.37 2.22 8.80
C GLN A 61 -6.22 3.23 8.73
N ALA A 62 -4.97 2.77 8.72
CA ALA A 62 -3.80 3.64 8.58
C ALA A 62 -3.81 4.39 7.23
N LEU A 63 -4.19 3.71 6.14
CA LEU A 63 -4.34 4.30 4.82
C LEU A 63 -5.46 5.36 4.76
N VAL A 64 -6.57 5.15 5.47
CA VAL A 64 -7.67 6.12 5.55
C VAL A 64 -7.26 7.34 6.39
N ARG A 65 -6.62 7.13 7.55
CA ARG A 65 -6.22 8.23 8.45
C ARG A 65 -5.26 9.21 7.80
N ALA A 66 -4.32 8.72 6.99
CA ALA A 66 -3.36 9.60 6.35
C ALA A 66 -3.94 10.39 5.17
N GLN A 67 -5.05 9.97 4.59
CA GLN A 67 -5.72 10.74 3.53
C GLN A 67 -6.52 11.94 4.06
N GLY A 68 -6.76 12.02 5.38
CA GLY A 68 -7.47 13.10 6.05
C GLY A 68 -6.60 14.30 6.42
#